data_AF-A0A927J7S0-F1
#
_entry.id   AF-A0A927J7S0-F1
#
_cell.length_a   1.000
_cell.length_b   1.000
_cell.length_c   1.000
_cell.angle_alpha   90.00
_cell.angle_beta   90.00
_cell.angle_gamma   90.00
#
_symmetry.space_group_name_H-M   'P 1'
#
loop_
_entity.id
_entity.type
_entity.pdbx_description
1 polymer ?
#
loop_
_entity_poly.entity_id
_entity_poly.type
_entity_poly.pdbx_seq_one_letter_code
_entity_poly.pdbx_strand_id
1 'polypeptide(L)' 'MKLKKKGIHTNRNKHLLFSLNEEEYALIVSYMKKYKIENRSRWCRETIIAHVLKNLEQDYPTLFGENEMRR' A
#
# COMPACT_ATOMS: atom_id res chain seq x y z
N MET A 1 -15.16 -0.87 -31.78
CA MET A 1 -13.86 -1.22 -31.14
C MET A 1 -13.86 -0.68 -29.72
N LYS A 2 -13.70 -1.51 -28.69
CA LYS A 2 -13.72 -1.05 -27.29
C LYS A 2 -12.43 -0.29 -26.96
N LEU A 3 -12.53 0.99 -26.67
CA LEU A 3 -11.41 1.83 -26.22
C LEU A 3 -10.94 1.33 -24.85
N LYS A 4 -9.80 0.63 -24.79
CA LYS A 4 -9.09 0.38 -23.54
C LYS A 4 -8.59 1.73 -23.02
N LYS A 5 -9.19 2.23 -21.93
CA LYS A 5 -8.60 3.32 -21.13
C LYS A 5 -7.24 2.84 -20.61
N LYS A 6 -6.16 3.14 -21.34
CA LYS A 6 -4.80 3.09 -20.80
C LYS A 6 -4.77 4.16 -19.72
N GLY A 7 -4.91 3.75 -18.45
CA GLY A 7 -4.50 4.61 -17.34
C GLY A 7 -3.09 5.11 -17.63
N ILE A 8 -2.82 6.39 -17.36
CA ILE A 8 -1.54 7.04 -17.61
C ILE A 8 -0.49 6.23 -16.86
N HIS A 9 0.18 5.32 -17.57
CA HIS A 9 1.15 4.42 -16.99
C HIS A 9 2.45 5.23 -16.89
N THR A 10 2.53 6.07 -15.86
CA THR A 10 3.75 6.82 -15.58
C THR A 10 4.86 5.82 -15.25
N ASN A 11 6.05 6.08 -15.78
CA ASN A 11 7.19 5.21 -15.53
C ASN A 11 7.63 5.40 -14.07
N ARG A 12 7.86 4.29 -13.36
CA ARG A 12 8.27 4.31 -11.94
C ARG A 12 9.79 4.40 -11.89
N ASN A 13 10.32 5.62 -11.76
CA ASN A 13 11.76 5.90 -11.81
C ASN A 13 12.38 6.23 -10.43
N LYS A 14 11.58 6.27 -9.36
CA LYS A 14 12.05 6.51 -7.99
C LYS A 14 12.19 5.18 -7.26
N HIS A 15 13.33 5.00 -6.61
CA HIS A 15 13.67 3.77 -5.91
C HIS A 15 13.56 3.98 -4.39
N LEU A 16 12.97 3.00 -3.72
CA LEU A 16 12.96 2.89 -2.26
C LEU A 16 13.71 1.62 -1.90
N LEU A 17 14.69 1.72 -1.01
CA LEU A 17 15.50 0.60 -0.56
C LEU A 17 15.48 0.57 0.97
N PHE A 18 15.27 -0.61 1.55
CA PHE A 18 15.35 -0.83 2.99
C PHE A 18 16.01 -2.17 3.25
N SER A 19 16.80 -2.22 4.32
CA SER A 19 17.43 -3.44 4.80
C SER A 19 16.52 -4.12 5.81
N LEU A 20 16.54 -5.44 5.83
CA LEU A 20 15.80 -6.27 6.78
C LEU A 20 16.80 -7.19 7.48
N ASN A 21 16.52 -7.53 8.74
CA ASN A 21 17.18 -8.65 9.39
C ASN A 21 16.60 -9.98 8.89
N GLU A 22 17.22 -11.09 9.29
CA GLU A 22 16.85 -12.43 8.83
C GLU A 22 15.41 -12.80 9.23
N GLU A 23 14.99 -12.44 10.45
CA GLU A 23 13.65 -12.77 10.97
C GLU A 23 12.56 -12.00 10.23
N GLU A 24 12.76 -10.70 9.99
CA GLU A 24 11.86 -9.84 9.23
C GLU A 24 11.71 -10.36 7.79
N TYR A 25 12.83 -10.72 7.15
CA TYR A 25 12.81 -11.26 5.81
C TYR A 25 12.08 -12.61 5.74
N ALA A 26 12.39 -13.53 6.66
CA ALA A 26 11.75 -14.84 6.73
C ALA A 26 10.23 -14.73 6.94
N LEU A 27 9.80 -13.81 7.81
CA LEU A 27 8.39 -13.52 8.05
C LEU A 27 7.68 -13.06 6.78
N ILE A 28 8.26 -12.08 6.07
CA ILE A 28 7.69 -11.52 4.84
C ILE A 28 7.61 -12.61 3.75
N VAL A 29 8.65 -13.42 3.58
CA VAL A 29 8.67 -14.51 2.60
C VAL A 29 7.61 -15.56 2.92
N SER A 30 7.48 -15.95 4.18
CA SER A 30 6.46 -16.90 4.65
C SER A 30 5.04 -16.37 4.38
N TYR A 31 4.80 -15.09 4.69
CA TYR A 31 3.54 -14.41 4.40
C TYR A 31 3.22 -14.42 2.90
N MET A 32 4.18 -14.02 2.06
CA MET A 32 4.00 -13.99 0.61
C MET A 32 3.69 -15.39 0.04
N LYS A 33 4.36 -16.43 0.54
CA LYS A 33 4.11 -17.82 0.16
C LYS A 33 2.70 -18.25 0.56
N LYS A 34 2.26 -17.94 1.79
CA LYS A 34 0.94 -18.29 2.32
C LYS A 34 -0.19 -17.74 1.44
N TYR A 35 -0.07 -16.49 1.01
CA TYR A 35 -1.10 -15.81 0.21
C TYR A 35 -0.85 -15.84 -1.30
N LYS A 36 0.15 -16.61 -1.76
CA LYS A 36 0.52 -16.76 -3.19
C LYS A 36 0.78 -15.41 -3.87
N ILE A 37 1.47 -14.51 -3.16
CA ILE A 37 1.84 -13.20 -3.67
C ILE A 37 3.09 -13.35 -4.55
N GLU A 38 2.90 -13.28 -5.87
CA GLU A 38 4.00 -13.43 -6.84
C GLU A 38 4.79 -12.12 -7.02
N ASN A 39 4.10 -10.98 -7.05
CA ASN A 39 4.72 -9.68 -7.32
C ASN A 39 5.02 -8.92 -6.02
N ARG A 40 6.22 -9.14 -5.49
CA ARG A 40 6.70 -8.51 -4.23
C ARG A 40 6.68 -6.98 -4.31
N SER A 41 7.21 -6.41 -5.39
CA SER A 41 7.31 -4.95 -5.57
C SER A 41 5.94 -4.28 -5.68
N ARG A 42 4.94 -4.97 -6.26
CA ARG A 42 3.55 -4.51 -6.27
C ARG A 42 2.98 -4.55 -4.86
N TRP A 43 3.10 -5.69 -4.19
CA TRP A 43 2.58 -5.85 -2.84
C TRP A 43 3.17 -4.83 -1.87
N CYS A 44 4.49 -4.68 -1.81
CA CYS A 44 5.14 -3.70 -0.92
C CYS A 44 4.61 -2.28 -1.17
N ARG A 45 4.48 -1.88 -2.44
CA ARG A 45 3.98 -0.56 -2.81
C ARG A 45 2.52 -0.36 -2.39
N GLU A 46 1.65 -1.33 -2.66
CA GLU A 46 0.24 -1.26 -2.29
C GLU A 46 0.08 -1.22 -0.76
N THR A 47 0.83 -2.04 -0.02
CA THR A 47 0.81 -2.05 1.45
C THR A 47 1.26 -0.72 2.05
N ILE A 48 2.39 -0.16 1.60
CA ILE A 48 2.90 1.12 2.10
C ILE A 48 1.92 2.26 1.78
N ILE A 49 1.43 2.33 0.54
CA ILE A 49 0.49 3.39 0.14
C ILE A 49 -0.81 3.28 0.91
N ALA A 50 -1.38 2.08 1.07
CA ALA A 50 -2.60 1.88 1.82
C ALA A 50 -2.45 2.30 3.28
N HIS A 51 -1.31 1.99 3.91
CA HIS A 51 -1.02 2.42 5.27
C HIS A 51 -0.92 3.95 5.38
N VAL A 52 -0.15 4.59 4.48
CA VAL A 52 0.00 6.06 4.47
C VAL A 52 -1.33 6.75 4.23
N LEU A 53 -2.12 6.30 3.25
CA LEU A 53 -3.44 6.86 2.97
C LEU A 53 -4.38 6.76 4.16
N LYS A 54 -4.43 5.58 4.81
CA LYS A 54 -5.24 5.39 6.00
C LYS A 54 -4.86 6.35 7.12
N ASN A 55 -3.57 6.53 7.38
CA ASN A 55 -3.11 7.47 8.41
C ASN A 55 -3.47 8.92 8.03
N LEU A 56 -3.29 9.31 6.78
CA LEU A 56 -3.65 10.66 6.31
C LEU A 56 -5.16 10.92 6.38
N GLU A 57 -6.00 9.92 6.13
CA GLU A 57 -7.46 10.03 6.32
C GLU A 57 -7.83 10.23 7.78
N GLN A 58 -7.13 9.56 8.71
CA GLN A 58 -7.36 9.71 10.15
C GLN A 58 -6.90 11.08 10.67
N ASP A 59 -5.79 11.59 10.13
CA ASP A 59 -5.24 12.90 10.50
C ASP A 59 -5.95 14.06 9.79
N TYR A 60 -6.85 13.77 8.84
CA TYR A 60 -7.55 14.81 8.09
C TYR A 60 -8.46 15.60 9.04
N PRO A 61 -8.27 16.93 9.16
CA PRO A 61 -9.09 17.74 10.05
C PRO A 61 -10.53 17.72 9.57
N THR A 62 -11.39 17.06 10.34
CA THR A 62 -12.82 16.97 10.10
C THR A 62 -13.55 17.99 10.96
N LEU A 63 -14.66 18.54 10.44
CA LEU A 63 -15.44 19.55 11.16
C LEU A 63 -16.06 19.00 12.46
N PHE A 64 -16.27 17.69 12.52
CA PHE A 64 -16.81 16.95 13.65
C PHE A 64 -15.98 15.68 13.84
N GLY A 65 -15.75 15.24 15.08
CA GLY A 65 -15.09 13.95 15.33
C GLY A 65 -15.96 12.76 14.89
N GLU A 66 -15.37 11.58 14.69
CA GLU A 66 -16.13 10.36 14.32
C GLU A 66 -17.33 10.08 15.25
N ASN A 67 -17.17 10.37 16.54
CA ASN A 67 -18.20 10.18 17.55
C ASN A 67 -19.35 11.18 17.45
N GLU A 68 -19.12 12.34 16.85
CA GLU A 68 -20.14 13.36 16.61
C GLU A 68 -20.90 13.09 15.31
N MET A 69 -20.26 12.52 14.29
CA MET A 69 -20.89 12.19 13.00
C MET A 69 -21.83 10.97 13.05
N ARG A 70 -21.66 10.04 14.01
CA ARG A 70 -22.45 8.80 14.13
C ARG A 70 -23.70 8.92 15.01
N ARG A 71 -24.03 10.12 15.49
CA ARG A 71 -25.20 10.39 16.34
C ARG A 71 -26.41 10.83 15.53
#